data_AF-A0A7L5DG09-F1
#
_entry.id   AF-A0A7L5DG09-F1
#
_cell.length_a   1.000
_cell.length_b   1.000
_cell.length_c   1.000
_cell.angle_alpha   90.00
_cell.angle_beta   90.00
_cell.angle_gamma   90.00
#
_symmetry.space_group_name_H-M   'P 1'
#
loop_
_entity.id
_entity.type
_entity.pdbx_description
1 polymer ?
#
loop_
_entity_poly.entity_id
_entity_poly.type
_entity_poly.pdbx_seq_one_letter_code
_entity_poly.pdbx_strand_id
1 'polypeptide(L)'
;MSAVSTDGSARVGSTPPLNPAQIELLKLFERPLTAQQLQDINQLISQYLAEHTNKLGTHIWQEKQLTAKDMDALLTQHIRTPYKK
;
A
#
# COMPACT_ATOMS: atom_id res chain seq x y z
N MET A 1 -29.61 12.84 41.94
CA MET A 1 -29.48 13.60 40.68
C MET A 1 -28.07 13.39 40.15
N SER A 2 -27.92 12.54 39.14
CA SER A 2 -26.70 12.44 38.32
C SER A 2 -27.17 12.20 36.90
N ALA A 3 -27.15 13.26 36.11
CA ALA A 3 -27.33 13.22 34.67
C ALA A 3 -25.95 13.28 34.00
N VAL A 4 -25.91 13.02 32.68
CA VAL A 4 -24.81 13.24 31.72
C VAL A 4 -23.82 12.06 31.66
N SER A 5 -23.50 11.45 30.52
CA SER A 5 -23.97 11.63 29.15
C SER A 5 -23.66 10.36 28.36
N THR A 6 -24.57 10.01 27.46
CA THR A 6 -24.30 9.18 26.30
C THR A 6 -23.26 9.88 25.41
N ASP A 7 -22.00 9.46 25.46
CA ASP A 7 -21.04 9.79 24.41
C ASP A 7 -21.13 8.73 23.31
N GLY A 8 -22.09 8.95 22.41
CA GLY A 8 -22.05 8.39 21.07
C GLY A 8 -20.96 9.10 20.28
N SER A 9 -19.69 8.80 20.58
CA SER A 9 -18.56 9.21 19.75
C SER A 9 -18.61 8.39 18.47
N ALA A 10 -19.36 8.93 17.51
CA ALA A 10 -19.23 8.57 16.11
C ALA A 10 -17.75 8.60 15.77
N ARG A 11 -17.22 7.45 15.31
CA ARG A 11 -15.93 7.40 14.64
C ARG A 11 -16.04 8.25 13.39
N VAL A 12 -15.79 9.55 13.51
CA VAL A 12 -15.53 10.42 12.37
C VAL A 12 -14.27 9.85 11.74
N GLY A 13 -14.44 9.08 10.68
CA GLY A 13 -13.35 8.60 9.86
C GLY A 13 -12.68 9.81 9.22
N SER A 14 -11.65 10.35 9.87
CA SER A 14 -10.83 11.40 9.30
C SER A 14 -10.01 10.79 8.17
N THR A 15 -10.47 10.92 6.92
CA THR A 15 -9.60 10.70 5.77
C THR A 15 -8.42 11.66 5.87
N PRO A 16 -7.18 11.16 5.99
CA PRO A 16 -6.02 12.02 6.06
C PRO A 16 -5.92 12.89 4.79
N PRO A 17 -5.42 14.13 4.90
CA PRO A 17 -5.25 14.98 3.74
C PRO A 17 -4.32 14.31 2.72
N LEU A 18 -4.56 14.60 1.44
CA LEU A 18 -3.70 14.09 0.37
C LEU A 18 -2.27 14.60 0.56
N ASN A 19 -1.30 13.72 0.33
CA ASN A 19 0.11 14.10 0.37
C ASN A 19 0.50 14.86 -0.92
N PRO A 20 1.66 15.55 -0.93
CA PRO A 20 2.08 16.35 -2.08
C PRO A 20 2.14 15.58 -3.41
N ALA A 21 2.58 14.31 -3.40
CA ALA A 21 2.66 13.49 -4.60
C ALA A 21 1.27 13.12 -5.15
N GLN A 22 0.31 12.85 -4.27
CA GLN A 22 -1.08 12.59 -4.64
C GLN A 22 -1.73 13.82 -5.27
N ILE A 23 -1.46 15.01 -4.71
CA ILE A 23 -1.94 16.28 -5.26
C ILE A 23 -1.35 16.51 -6.66
N GLU A 24 -0.05 16.25 -6.85
CA GLU A 24 0.60 16.42 -8.15
C GLU A 24 0.06 15.46 -9.21
N LEU A 25 -0.19 14.21 -8.85
CA LEU A 25 -0.86 13.24 -9.74
C LEU A 25 -2.26 13.71 -10.12
N LEU A 26 -3.01 14.32 -9.19
CA LEU A 26 -4.35 14.84 -9.49
C LEU A 26 -4.33 16.00 -10.48
N LYS A 27 -3.27 16.82 -10.49
CA LYS A 27 -3.13 17.90 -11.47
C LYS A 27 -3.01 17.40 -12.91
N LEU A 28 -2.49 16.18 -13.11
CA LEU A 28 -2.45 15.56 -14.44
C LEU A 28 -3.85 15.32 -15.03
N PHE A 29 -4.87 15.29 -14.18
CA PHE A 29 -6.28 15.11 -14.54
C PHE A 29 -7.06 16.43 -14.63
N GLU A 30 -6.39 17.59 -14.62
CA GLU A 30 -7.04 18.90 -14.82
C GLU A 30 -7.77 19.01 -16.17
N ARG A 31 -7.36 18.20 -17.16
CA ARG A 31 -8.04 18.09 -18.45
C ARG A 31 -9.03 16.93 -18.42
N PRO A 32 -10.21 17.08 -19.05
CA PRO A 32 -11.15 15.97 -19.15
C PRO A 32 -10.50 14.81 -19.90
N LEU A 33 -10.47 13.65 -19.26
CA LEU A 33 -10.01 12.40 -19.84
C LEU A 33 -11.20 11.53 -20.22
N THR A 34 -11.05 10.78 -21.30
CA THR A 34 -11.97 9.67 -21.58
C THR A 34 -11.71 8.53 -20.59
N ALA A 35 -12.69 7.65 -20.41
CA ALA A 35 -12.54 6.46 -19.58
C ALA A 35 -11.35 5.58 -20.05
N GLN A 36 -11.11 5.50 -21.36
CA GLN A 36 -9.98 4.76 -21.92
C GLN A 36 -8.64 5.38 -21.53
N GLN A 37 -8.50 6.71 -21.64
CA GLN A 37 -7.27 7.40 -21.24
C GLN A 37 -6.98 7.24 -19.75
N LEU A 38 -8.02 7.28 -18.91
CA LEU A 38 -7.87 7.02 -17.47
C LEU A 38 -7.40 5.58 -17.21
N GLN A 39 -7.96 4.61 -17.93
CA GLN A 39 -7.54 3.22 -17.83
C GLN A 39 -6.07 3.03 -18.26
N ASP A 40 -5.67 3.65 -19.36
CA ASP A 40 -4.29 3.56 -19.88
C ASP A 40 -3.28 4.16 -18.88
N ILE A 41 -3.62 5.29 -18.24
CA ILE A 41 -2.80 5.91 -17.20
C ILE A 41 -2.69 5.00 -15.97
N ASN A 42 -3.80 4.41 -15.52
CA ASN A 42 -3.77 3.46 -14.39
C ASN A 42 -2.90 2.24 -14.68
N GLN A 43 -2.95 1.73 -15.91
CA GLN A 43 -2.11 0.63 -16.36
C GLN A 43 -0.63 1.01 -16.29
N LEU A 44 -0.26 2.20 -16.79
CA LEU A 44 1.10 2.71 -16.79
C LEU A 44 1.66 2.89 -15.36
N ILE A 45 0.88 3.47 -14.46
CA ILE A 45 1.27 3.64 -13.05
C ILE A 45 1.46 2.27 -12.39
N SER A 46 0.54 1.33 -12.61
CA SER A 46 0.61 -0.01 -12.03
C SER A 46 1.85 -0.78 -12.50
N GLN A 47 2.16 -0.69 -13.79
CA GLN A 47 3.36 -1.31 -14.38
C GLN A 47 4.64 -0.71 -13.77
N TYR A 48 4.72 0.61 -13.68
CA TYR A 48 5.86 1.29 -13.06
C TYR A 48 6.10 0.83 -11.61
N LEU A 49 5.04 0.77 -10.80
CA LEU A 49 5.14 0.34 -9.40
C LEU A 49 5.52 -1.14 -9.28
N ALA A 50 4.99 -2.00 -10.14
CA ALA A 50 5.36 -3.42 -10.18
C ALA A 50 6.84 -3.61 -10.53
N GLU A 51 7.33 -2.92 -11.56
CA GLU A 51 8.74 -2.94 -11.94
C GLU A 51 9.65 -2.42 -10.83
N HIS A 52 9.26 -1.34 -10.17
CA HIS A 52 10.03 -0.77 -9.07
C HIS A 52 10.13 -1.75 -7.90
N THR A 53 9.02 -2.40 -7.55
CA THR A 53 8.97 -3.42 -6.49
C THR A 53 9.85 -4.63 -6.85
N ASN A 54 9.81 -5.09 -8.10
CA ASN A 54 10.65 -6.19 -8.57
C ASN A 54 12.15 -5.84 -8.51
N LYS A 55 12.51 -4.61 -8.89
CA LYS A 55 13.89 -4.10 -8.79
C LYS A 55 14.36 -4.06 -7.34
N LEU A 56 13.52 -3.57 -6.43
CA LEU A 56 13.84 -3.54 -5.00
C LEU A 56 13.98 -4.96 -4.43
N GLY A 57 13.08 -5.88 -4.80
CA GLY A 57 13.17 -7.29 -4.41
C GLY A 57 14.46 -7.94 -4.88
N THR A 58 14.82 -7.73 -6.15
CA THR A 58 16.09 -8.19 -6.73
C THR A 58 17.29 -7.60 -5.99
N HIS A 59 17.27 -6.30 -5.68
CA HIS A 59 18.33 -5.64 -4.94
C HIS A 59 18.53 -6.27 -3.56
N ILE A 60 17.45 -6.43 -2.78
CA ILE A 60 17.51 -7.06 -1.45
C ILE A 60 18.03 -8.50 -1.55
N TRP A 61 17.59 -9.23 -2.57
CA TRP A 61 18.02 -10.61 -2.81
C TRP A 61 19.53 -10.70 -3.05
N GLN A 62 20.06 -9.80 -3.87
CA GLN A 62 21.49 -9.70 -4.17
C GLN A 62 22.31 -9.22 -2.97
N GLU A 63 21.87 -8.14 -2.32
CA GLU A 63 22.54 -7.55 -1.15
C GLU A 63 22.68 -8.57 -0.01
N LYS A 64 21.62 -9.33 0.26
CA LYS A 64 21.61 -10.35 1.30
C LYS A 64 22.16 -11.71 0.84
N GLN A 65 22.63 -11.80 -0.40
CA GLN A 65 23.12 -13.03 -1.04
C GLN A 65 22.18 -14.22 -0.83
N LEU A 66 20.86 -13.96 -0.93
CA LEU A 66 19.86 -14.98 -0.69
C LEU A 66 19.97 -16.06 -1.76
N THR A 67 19.82 -17.31 -1.32
CA THR A 67 19.84 -18.50 -2.16
C THR A 67 18.48 -19.19 -2.12
N ALA A 68 18.27 -20.15 -3.03
CA ALA A 68 17.08 -20.99 -2.99
C ALA A 68 16.91 -21.70 -1.63
N LYS A 69 18.02 -22.07 -0.98
CA LYS A 69 18.03 -22.70 0.34
C LYS A 69 17.51 -21.76 1.45
N ASP A 70 17.76 -20.46 1.33
CA ASP A 70 17.23 -19.47 2.28
C ASP A 70 15.72 -19.33 2.15
N MET A 71 15.17 -19.47 0.94
CA MET A 71 13.73 -19.55 0.73
C MET A 71 13.12 -20.82 1.32
N ASP A 72 13.78 -21.97 1.13
CA ASP A 72 13.34 -23.24 1.73
C ASP A 72 13.30 -23.15 3.27
N ALA A 73 14.30 -22.48 3.86
CA ALA A 73 14.33 -22.21 5.29
C ALA A 73 13.19 -21.27 5.73
N LEU A 74 12.88 -20.23 4.97
CA LEU A 74 11.76 -19.32 5.27
C LEU A 74 10.40 -20.00 5.13
N LEU A 75 10.21 -20.87 4.12
CA LEU A 75 8.96 -21.61 3.89
C LEU A 75 8.66 -22.60 5.03
N THR A 76 9.70 -23.14 5.67
CA THR A 76 9.58 -24.10 6.77
C THR A 76 9.51 -23.44 8.14
N GLN A 77 9.83 -22.15 8.24
CA GLN A 77 9.65 -21.39 9.48
C GLN A 77 8.15 -21.17 9.75
N HIS A 78 7.70 -21.68 10.90
CA HIS A 78 6.33 -21.48 11.39
C HIS A 78 6.18 -20.11 12.05
N ILE A 79 6.35 -19.02 11.29
CA ILE A 79 6.27 -17.63 11.77
C ILE A 79 4.81 -17.12 11.82
N ARG A 80 3.85 -17.99 12.11
CA ARG A 80 2.45 -17.56 12.22
C ARG A 80 2.28 -16.66 13.45
N THR A 81 1.37 -15.70 13.34
CA THR A 81 0.98 -14.84 14.46
C THR A 81 0.55 -15.71 15.66
N PRO A 82 1.19 -15.58 16.83
CA PRO A 82 0.80 -16.35 18.00
C PRO A 82 -0.59 -15.87 18.46
N TYR A 83 -1.57 -16.77 18.44
CA TYR A 83 -2.90 -16.50 18.98
C TYR A 83 -2.81 -16.51 20.52
N LYS A 84 -3.05 -15.35 21.14
CA LYS A 84 -3.30 -15.29 22.59
C LYS A 84 -4.69 -15.88 22.85
N LYS A 85 -4.76 -16.87 23.74
CA LYS A 85 -6.04 -17.34 24.30
C LYS A 85 -6.58 -16.35 25.31
#